data_AF-A0A9D1XXP0-F1
#
_entry.id   AF-A0A9D1XXP0-F1
#
_cell.length_a   1.000
_cell.length_b   1.000
_cell.length_c   1.000
_cell.angle_alpha   90.00
_cell.angle_beta   90.00
_cell.angle_gamma   90.00
#
_symmetry.space_group_name_H-M   'P 1'
#
loop_
_entity.id
_entity.type
_entity.pdbx_description
1 polymer ?
#
loop_
_entity_poly.entity_id
_entity_poly.type
_entity_poly.pdbx_seq_one_letter_code
_entity_poly.pdbx_strand_id
1 'polypeptide(L)'
;MYKKLLKIGTIVLAVGLILIFASLCAAGFDLERIYTKELDDQSYAIQTEIDQIYLDIDGANIDIIPTDGAFRVDYQSGKDDEYDISETDGQLKIIKTTRGGVIRFSLFDDTPGIQLYVPQDKLTEYELITSGAAVDIRELGFTKLKLSSDGAALSLRGIDADELDVASDGASLKLDSVKTGKLALDCESTAVTLNNLNASDKIEFTASDSTIRLEKLSGESLDLTISSTTFNASGLTLISDTRITASDCTFSLSSLTTNTLDAEIESGFLTLSADSIKTNIDAVDAMVTLILAGTESDYTISLDKTDSLSNISPRDGGFRELTLGLESSSFSCKFDGSGIC
;
A
#
# COMPACT_ATOMS: atom_id res chain seq x y z
N MET A 1 -35.02 -50.09 11.58
CA MET A 1 -34.01 -49.63 12.57
C MET A 1 -33.81 -48.11 12.55
N TYR A 2 -33.66 -47.49 11.36
CA TYR A 2 -33.47 -46.04 11.16
C TYR A 2 -34.53 -45.13 11.83
N LYS A 3 -35.83 -45.48 11.76
CA LYS A 3 -36.92 -44.69 12.38
C LYS A 3 -36.85 -44.62 13.92
N LYS A 4 -36.18 -45.57 14.59
CA LYS A 4 -35.99 -45.54 16.05
C LYS A 4 -34.80 -44.67 16.45
N LEU A 5 -33.72 -44.72 15.68
CA LEU A 5 -32.54 -43.86 15.87
C LEU A 5 -32.84 -42.39 15.59
N LEU A 6 -33.63 -42.09 14.55
CA LEU A 6 -34.06 -40.72 14.25
C LEU A 6 -34.86 -40.12 15.41
N LYS A 7 -35.79 -40.86 16.01
CA LYS A 7 -36.57 -40.40 17.17
C LYS A 7 -35.69 -40.12 18.39
N ILE A 8 -34.71 -40.98 18.66
CA ILE A 8 -33.76 -40.77 19.76
C ILE A 8 -32.92 -39.52 19.49
N GLY A 9 -32.43 -39.33 18.26
CA GLY A 9 -31.69 -38.14 17.86
C GLY A 9 -32.52 -36.85 18.03
N THR A 10 -33.79 -36.86 17.61
CA THR A 10 -34.69 -35.71 17.81
C THR A 10 -34.93 -35.40 19.29
N ILE A 11 -35.07 -36.42 20.13
CA ILE A 11 -35.26 -36.23 21.58
C ILE A 11 -34.00 -35.64 22.21
N VAL A 12 -32.81 -36.15 21.88
CA VAL A 12 -31.54 -35.62 22.40
C VAL A 12 -31.34 -34.16 21.97
N LEU A 13 -31.63 -33.83 20.72
CA LEU A 13 -31.51 -32.47 20.20
C LEU A 13 -32.52 -31.52 20.85
N ALA A 14 -33.76 -31.97 21.07
CA ALA A 14 -34.77 -31.18 21.78
C ALA A 14 -34.38 -30.94 23.24
N VAL A 15 -33.82 -31.95 23.94
CA VAL A 15 -33.31 -31.79 25.30
C VAL A 15 -32.13 -30.82 25.34
N GLY A 16 -31.21 -30.91 24.37
CA GLY A 16 -30.10 -29.97 24.23
C GLY A 16 -30.58 -28.52 24.04
N LEU A 17 -31.55 -28.31 23.15
CA LEU A 17 -32.16 -26.99 22.94
C LEU A 17 -32.88 -26.48 24.20
N ILE A 18 -33.57 -27.35 24.93
CA ILE A 18 -34.23 -26.96 26.20
C ILE A 18 -33.20 -26.57 27.24
N LEU A 19 -32.06 -27.25 27.34
CA LEU A 19 -30.98 -26.89 28.28
C LEU A 19 -30.32 -25.55 27.90
N ILE A 20 -30.11 -25.30 26.61
CA ILE A 20 -29.63 -24.00 26.12
C ILE A 20 -30.65 -22.90 26.41
N PHE A 21 -31.93 -23.15 26.15
CA PHE A 21 -32.98 -22.17 26.40
C PHE A 21 -33.19 -21.93 27.90
N ALA A 22 -33.09 -22.95 28.74
CA ALA A 22 -33.17 -22.83 30.19
C ALA A 22 -31.97 -22.08 30.77
N SER A 23 -30.76 -22.30 30.25
CA SER A 23 -29.58 -21.53 30.63
C SER A 23 -29.66 -20.08 30.16
N LEU A 24 -30.17 -19.81 28.96
CA LEU A 24 -30.46 -18.45 28.48
C LEU A 24 -31.52 -17.75 29.33
N CYS A 25 -32.62 -18.43 29.66
CA CYS A 25 -33.64 -17.90 30.59
C CYS A 25 -33.05 -17.61 31.98
N ALA A 26 -32.21 -18.50 32.51
CA ALA A 26 -31.55 -18.30 33.81
C ALA A 26 -30.53 -17.15 33.77
N ALA A 27 -29.90 -16.91 32.62
CA ALA A 27 -29.08 -15.74 32.34
C ALA A 27 -29.90 -14.48 31.99
N GLY A 28 -31.24 -14.54 32.05
CA GLY A 28 -32.11 -13.38 31.77
C GLY A 28 -32.19 -12.97 30.30
N PHE A 29 -31.81 -13.86 29.36
CA PHE A 29 -31.55 -13.55 27.95
C PHE A 29 -30.49 -12.46 27.74
N ASP A 30 -29.68 -12.20 28.76
CA ASP A 30 -28.57 -11.27 28.71
C ASP A 30 -27.37 -11.99 28.06
N LEU A 31 -27.47 -12.15 26.73
CA LEU A 31 -26.42 -12.76 25.90
C LEU A 31 -25.11 -11.97 25.99
N GLU A 32 -25.16 -10.71 26.39
CA GLU A 32 -23.97 -9.88 26.61
C GLU A 32 -23.15 -10.44 27.77
N ARG A 33 -23.77 -10.90 28.87
CA ARG A 33 -23.07 -11.51 30.04
C ARG A 33 -22.36 -12.84 29.79
N ILE A 34 -22.67 -13.53 28.71
CA ILE A 34 -22.10 -14.86 28.43
C ILE A 34 -20.73 -14.73 27.74
N TYR A 35 -20.42 -13.56 27.18
CA TYR A 35 -19.16 -13.30 26.45
C TYR A 35 -18.68 -11.84 26.54
N THR A 36 -19.07 -11.07 27.55
CA THR A 36 -18.49 -9.74 27.78
C THR A 36 -17.09 -9.92 28.37
N LYS A 37 -16.08 -9.71 27.53
CA LYS A 37 -14.73 -9.45 28.02
C LYS A 37 -14.80 -8.11 28.78
N GLU A 38 -14.54 -8.12 30.08
CA GLU A 38 -14.38 -6.87 30.83
C GLU A 38 -13.11 -6.19 30.28
N LEU A 39 -13.33 -5.10 29.54
CA LEU A 39 -12.30 -4.22 29.02
C LEU A 39 -12.42 -2.90 29.77
N ASP A 40 -11.32 -2.45 30.36
CA ASP A 40 -11.22 -1.16 31.03
C ASP A 40 -10.56 -0.16 30.08
N ASP A 41 -11.22 0.99 29.87
CA ASP A 41 -10.63 2.11 29.15
C ASP A 41 -9.45 2.67 29.96
N GLN A 42 -8.29 2.77 29.33
CA GLN A 42 -7.05 3.29 29.89
C GLN A 42 -6.54 4.45 29.01
N SER A 43 -5.80 5.36 29.65
CA SER A 43 -5.13 6.46 28.96
C SER A 43 -3.73 6.63 29.54
N TYR A 44 -2.73 6.68 28.67
CA TYR A 44 -1.33 6.88 29.02
C TYR A 44 -0.87 8.22 28.47
N ALA A 45 -0.56 9.17 29.35
CA ALA A 45 -0.06 10.48 28.98
C ALA A 45 1.46 10.42 28.74
N ILE A 46 1.90 10.84 27.55
CA ILE A 46 3.30 10.86 27.15
C ILE A 46 3.94 12.15 27.65
N GLN A 47 5.05 12.03 28.39
CA GLN A 47 5.67 13.17 29.06
C GLN A 47 6.97 13.63 28.39
N THR A 48 7.61 12.75 27.63
CA THR A 48 8.86 13.05 26.92
C THR A 48 8.61 13.50 25.48
N GLU A 49 9.64 14.08 24.85
CA GLU A 49 9.67 14.24 23.40
C GLU A 49 9.96 12.89 22.77
N ILE A 50 9.20 12.56 21.73
CA ILE A 50 9.25 11.26 21.05
C ILE A 50 9.53 11.51 19.58
N ASP A 51 10.57 10.86 19.08
CA ASP A 51 11.00 10.88 17.68
C ASP A 51 10.66 9.55 16.97
N GLN A 52 10.48 8.48 17.76
CA GLN A 52 10.21 7.14 17.24
C GLN A 52 9.06 6.46 17.99
N ILE A 53 8.17 5.79 17.26
CA ILE A 53 7.08 4.99 17.81
C ILE A 53 7.27 3.55 17.35
N TYR A 54 7.36 2.61 18.30
CA TYR A 54 7.47 1.18 18.05
C TYR A 54 6.22 0.45 18.51
N LEU A 55 5.59 -0.29 17.60
CA LEU A 55 4.31 -0.97 17.81
C LEU A 55 4.49 -2.47 17.53
N ASP A 56 4.33 -3.31 18.55
CA ASP A 56 4.29 -4.77 18.41
C ASP A 56 3.01 -5.28 19.05
N ILE A 57 1.93 -5.25 18.26
CA ILE A 57 0.57 -5.48 18.71
C ILE A 57 -0.09 -6.48 17.76
N ASP A 58 -0.73 -7.51 18.32
CA ASP A 58 -1.54 -8.45 17.54
C ASP A 58 -3.04 -8.22 17.74
N GLY A 59 -3.78 -8.32 16.62
CA GLY A 59 -5.25 -8.37 16.64
C GLY A 59 -5.95 -7.10 17.14
N ALA A 60 -5.30 -5.94 17.05
CA ALA A 60 -5.88 -4.61 17.27
C ALA A 60 -5.39 -3.63 16.18
N ASN A 61 -6.23 -2.65 15.86
CA ASN A 61 -5.89 -1.57 14.92
C ASN A 61 -5.39 -0.34 15.70
N ILE A 62 -4.54 0.45 15.08
CA ILE A 62 -3.96 1.65 15.66
C ILE A 62 -4.33 2.84 14.79
N ASP A 63 -5.08 3.78 15.35
CA ASP A 63 -5.38 5.07 14.71
C ASP A 63 -4.42 6.12 15.26
N ILE A 64 -3.63 6.76 14.39
CA ILE A 64 -2.81 7.92 14.74
C ILE A 64 -3.58 9.18 14.38
N ILE A 65 -3.88 9.99 15.39
CA ILE A 65 -4.84 11.11 15.32
C ILE A 65 -4.13 12.40 15.73
N PRO A 66 -4.22 13.49 14.94
CA PRO A 66 -3.74 14.80 15.37
C PRO A 66 -4.53 15.32 16.56
N THR A 67 -3.87 16.02 17.48
CA THR A 67 -4.54 16.69 18.60
C THR A 67 -3.94 18.06 18.89
N ASP A 68 -4.76 18.99 19.38
CA ASP A 68 -4.30 20.22 20.02
C ASP A 68 -4.04 20.02 21.54
N GLY A 69 -4.33 18.81 22.02
CA GLY A 69 -4.23 18.43 23.41
C GLY A 69 -2.90 17.76 23.77
N ALA A 70 -2.91 17.03 24.89
CA ALA A 70 -1.75 16.29 25.34
C ALA A 70 -1.45 15.09 24.43
N PHE A 71 -0.16 14.81 24.24
CA PHE A 71 0.31 13.57 23.64
C PHE A 71 -0.09 12.41 24.53
N ARG A 72 -0.89 11.47 24.01
CA ARG A 72 -1.35 10.32 24.79
C ARG A 72 -1.74 9.12 23.94
N VAL A 73 -1.81 7.97 24.59
CA VAL A 73 -2.36 6.72 24.05
C VAL A 73 -3.65 6.40 24.79
N ASP A 74 -4.77 6.28 24.08
CA ASP A 74 -6.03 5.77 24.64
C ASP A 74 -6.22 4.33 24.14
N TYR A 75 -6.47 3.39 25.06
CA TYR A 75 -6.54 1.95 24.76
C TYR A 75 -7.46 1.22 25.73
N GLN A 76 -7.94 0.04 25.33
CA GLN A 76 -8.73 -0.84 26.19
C GLN A 76 -7.90 -2.00 26.67
N SER A 77 -7.84 -2.23 27.98
CA SER A 77 -7.10 -3.34 28.57
C SER A 77 -8.02 -4.32 29.29
N GLY A 78 -7.71 -5.61 29.18
CA GLY A 78 -8.37 -6.66 29.95
C GLY A 78 -7.47 -7.87 30.08
N LYS A 79 -8.00 -8.94 30.70
CA LYS A 79 -7.22 -10.14 31.06
C LYS A 79 -6.45 -10.80 29.90
N ASP A 80 -6.96 -10.72 28.67
CA ASP A 80 -6.29 -11.28 27.48
C ASP A 80 -5.85 -10.18 26.47
N ASP A 81 -5.89 -8.91 26.88
CA ASP A 81 -5.38 -7.76 26.11
C ASP A 81 -4.64 -6.81 27.08
N GLU A 82 -3.46 -7.24 27.52
CA GLU A 82 -2.54 -6.42 28.32
C GLU A 82 -1.47 -5.78 27.42
N TYR A 83 -1.16 -4.51 27.70
CA TYR A 83 -0.19 -3.71 26.94
C TYR A 83 0.91 -3.19 27.87
N ASP A 84 2.16 -3.30 27.43
CA ASP A 84 3.32 -2.65 28.02
C ASP A 84 3.63 -1.38 27.22
N ILE A 85 3.44 -0.23 27.86
CA ILE A 85 3.70 1.11 27.30
C ILE A 85 4.87 1.72 28.04
N SER A 86 5.94 2.06 27.32
CA SER A 86 7.14 2.65 27.90
C SER A 86 7.73 3.76 27.04
N GLU A 87 8.37 4.72 27.71
CA GLU A 87 9.12 5.83 27.10
C GLU A 87 10.60 5.65 27.44
N THR A 88 11.48 5.50 26.45
CA THR A 88 12.93 5.38 26.68
C THR A 88 13.69 6.03 25.53
N ASP A 89 14.62 6.94 25.84
CA ASP A 89 15.54 7.56 24.87
C ASP A 89 14.85 8.13 23.60
N GLY A 90 13.70 8.79 23.76
CA GLY A 90 12.95 9.39 22.63
C GLY A 90 12.09 8.38 21.84
N GLN A 91 11.99 7.14 22.30
CA GLN A 91 11.13 6.11 21.74
C GLN A 91 9.90 5.88 22.62
N LEU A 92 8.72 5.89 22.01
CA LEU A 92 7.48 5.35 22.58
C LEU A 92 7.33 3.90 22.13
N LYS A 93 7.27 2.97 23.07
CA LYS A 93 7.13 1.55 22.79
C LYS A 93 5.79 1.03 23.31
N ILE A 94 5.00 0.40 22.45
CA ILE A 94 3.72 -0.22 22.79
C ILE A 94 3.77 -1.69 22.37
N ILE A 95 3.76 -2.61 23.33
CA ILE A 95 3.82 -4.05 23.09
C ILE A 95 2.62 -4.72 23.75
N LYS A 96 1.96 -5.64 23.05
CA LYS A 96 0.97 -6.51 23.69
C LYS A 96 1.64 -7.69 24.39
N THR A 97 1.44 -7.83 25.70
CA THR A 97 2.14 -8.82 26.54
C THR A 97 1.45 -10.18 26.55
N THR A 98 0.14 -10.23 26.26
CA THR A 98 -0.67 -11.45 26.21
C THR A 98 -0.99 -11.85 24.77
N ARG A 99 -0.36 -12.92 24.28
CA ARG A 99 -0.69 -13.55 22.98
C ARG A 99 -1.80 -14.59 23.18
N GLY A 100 -3.05 -14.15 23.09
CA GLY A 100 -4.21 -15.03 23.18
C GLY A 100 -4.48 -15.76 21.87
N GLY A 101 -4.15 -17.05 21.77
CA GLY A 101 -4.53 -17.87 20.63
C GLY A 101 -5.83 -18.63 20.86
N VAL A 102 -6.91 -18.32 20.13
CA VAL A 102 -7.89 -19.30 19.58
C VAL A 102 -8.75 -18.61 18.50
N ILE A 103 -9.11 -19.39 17.47
CA ILE A 103 -10.12 -19.16 16.43
C ILE A 103 -11.25 -18.21 16.86
N ARG A 104 -11.35 -17.05 16.20
CA ARG A 104 -12.47 -16.10 16.34
C ARG A 104 -13.56 -16.46 15.34
N PHE A 105 -14.72 -16.91 15.82
CA PHE A 105 -15.98 -16.78 15.09
C PHE A 105 -16.72 -15.58 15.69
N SER A 106 -16.38 -14.37 15.23
CA SER A 106 -17.19 -13.18 15.56
C SER A 106 -18.10 -12.85 14.38
N LEU A 107 -19.41 -12.84 14.61
CA LEU A 107 -20.40 -12.34 13.66
C LEU A 107 -20.53 -10.81 13.70
N PHE A 108 -19.84 -10.15 14.64
CA PHE A 108 -19.80 -8.70 14.84
C PHE A 108 -18.38 -8.32 15.28
N ASP A 109 -17.67 -7.60 14.43
CA ASP A 109 -16.24 -7.31 14.58
C ASP A 109 -16.06 -6.01 15.38
N ASP A 110 -16.05 -6.11 16.72
CA ASP A 110 -15.63 -5.04 17.63
C ASP A 110 -14.25 -5.41 18.19
N THR A 111 -13.22 -5.30 17.35
CA THR A 111 -11.85 -5.41 17.83
C THR A 111 -11.47 -4.12 18.55
N PRO A 112 -11.05 -4.15 19.84
CA PRO A 112 -10.66 -2.94 20.56
C PRO A 112 -9.46 -2.30 19.85
N GLY A 113 -9.61 -1.03 19.44
CA GLY A 113 -8.56 -0.25 18.79
C GLY A 113 -7.74 0.59 19.77
N ILE A 114 -6.49 0.89 19.40
CA ILE A 114 -5.62 1.83 20.12
C ILE A 114 -5.64 3.17 19.38
N GLN A 115 -5.76 4.26 20.10
CA GLN A 115 -5.74 5.61 19.56
C GLN A 115 -4.50 6.35 20.08
N LEU A 116 -3.60 6.73 19.16
CA LEU A 116 -2.42 7.54 19.47
C LEU A 116 -2.70 8.99 19.09
N TYR A 117 -2.86 9.86 20.08
CA TYR A 117 -3.10 11.28 19.87
C TYR A 117 -1.77 12.04 19.84
N VAL A 118 -1.37 12.55 18.68
CA VAL A 118 -0.07 13.24 18.49
C VAL A 118 -0.27 14.76 18.37
N PRO A 119 0.39 15.59 19.19
CA PRO A 119 0.29 17.04 19.11
C PRO A 119 0.81 17.58 17.77
N GLN A 120 0.04 18.45 17.11
CA GLN A 120 0.39 18.95 15.78
C GLN A 120 1.69 19.76 15.75
N ASP A 121 2.03 20.44 16.84
CA ASP A 121 3.25 21.23 16.98
C ASP A 121 4.53 20.38 17.11
N LYS A 122 4.39 19.07 17.32
CA LYS A 122 5.50 18.12 17.48
C LYS A 122 5.78 17.27 16.24
N LEU A 123 5.01 17.43 15.16
CA LEU A 123 5.11 16.64 13.94
C LEU A 123 6.25 17.12 13.01
N THR A 124 7.51 16.99 13.48
CA THR A 124 8.69 17.27 12.66
C THR A 124 9.20 16.01 11.98
N GLU A 125 9.93 15.16 12.70
CA GLU A 125 10.54 13.95 12.17
C GLU A 125 10.07 12.74 12.99
N TYR A 126 9.31 11.85 12.38
CA TYR A 126 8.80 10.64 13.03
C TYR A 126 9.24 9.38 12.29
N GLU A 127 9.70 8.40 13.06
CA GLU A 127 9.85 7.02 12.59
C GLU A 127 8.81 6.13 13.29
N LEU A 128 7.94 5.49 12.51
CA LEU A 128 6.99 4.50 12.98
C LEU A 128 7.42 3.11 12.53
N ILE A 129 7.57 2.20 13.47
CA ILE A 129 7.85 0.80 13.20
C ILE A 129 6.69 -0.02 13.75
N THR A 130 6.06 -0.82 12.90
CA THR A 130 4.92 -1.67 13.29
C THR A 130 5.10 -3.11 12.84
N SER A 131 4.71 -4.04 13.70
CA SER A 131 4.55 -5.46 13.38
C SER A 131 3.19 -5.96 13.84
N GLY A 132 2.43 -6.56 12.91
CA GLY A 132 1.17 -7.25 13.19
C GLY A 132 -0.10 -6.40 13.36
N ALA A 133 -0.01 -5.14 13.79
CA ALA A 133 -1.16 -4.25 13.92
C ALA A 133 -1.35 -3.34 12.71
N ALA A 134 -2.57 -3.28 12.18
CA ALA A 134 -2.89 -2.34 11.13
C ALA A 134 -2.81 -0.90 11.68
N VAL A 135 -2.17 -0.01 10.94
CA VAL A 135 -2.01 1.40 11.29
C VAL A 135 -2.78 2.26 10.29
N ASP A 136 -3.60 3.17 10.80
CA ASP A 136 -4.24 4.22 10.01
C ASP A 136 -3.80 5.61 10.49
N ILE A 137 -3.30 6.41 9.56
CA ILE A 137 -2.81 7.78 9.79
C ILE A 137 -3.62 8.72 8.91
N ARG A 138 -4.28 9.72 9.52
CA ARG A 138 -5.20 10.61 8.81
C ARG A 138 -4.93 12.08 9.09
N GLU A 139 -4.93 12.89 8.03
CA GLU A 139 -4.97 14.36 8.08
C GLU A 139 -3.83 14.99 8.92
N LEU A 140 -2.61 14.45 8.76
CA LEU A 140 -1.42 14.85 9.50
C LEU A 140 -0.37 15.48 8.59
N GLY A 141 0.30 16.52 9.11
CA GLY A 141 1.42 17.19 8.47
C GLY A 141 2.73 16.82 9.14
N PHE A 142 3.79 16.51 8.38
CA PHE A 142 5.12 16.18 8.89
C PHE A 142 6.20 16.98 8.16
N THR A 143 7.37 17.18 8.76
CA THR A 143 8.57 17.50 7.95
C THR A 143 9.07 16.21 7.29
N LYS A 144 9.30 15.17 8.10
CA LYS A 144 9.71 13.85 7.64
C LYS A 144 8.91 12.76 8.34
N LEU A 145 8.37 11.84 7.56
CA LEU A 145 7.72 10.64 8.07
C LEU A 145 8.39 9.42 7.47
N LYS A 146 8.91 8.55 8.33
CA LYS A 146 9.41 7.24 7.96
C LYS A 146 8.52 6.16 8.58
N LEU A 147 8.00 5.26 7.77
CA LEU A 147 7.14 4.16 8.20
C LEU A 147 7.77 2.84 7.78
N SER A 148 7.85 1.89 8.69
CA SER A 148 8.30 0.52 8.42
C SER A 148 7.27 -0.45 8.98
N SER A 149 6.78 -1.36 8.12
CA SER A 149 5.83 -2.39 8.50
C SER A 149 6.29 -3.78 8.10
N ASP A 150 6.19 -4.72 9.04
CA ASP A 150 6.35 -6.16 8.81
C ASP A 150 5.01 -6.86 9.12
N GLY A 151 4.33 -7.31 8.06
CA GLY A 151 3.08 -8.04 8.14
C GLY A 151 1.87 -7.22 8.61
N ALA A 152 2.00 -5.89 8.74
CA ALA A 152 0.94 -4.99 9.18
C ALA A 152 0.40 -4.11 8.04
N ALA A 153 -0.92 -3.97 7.95
CA ALA A 153 -1.53 -3.09 6.96
C ALA A 153 -1.28 -1.61 7.32
N LEU A 154 -0.86 -0.82 6.33
CA LEU A 154 -0.67 0.62 6.45
C LEU A 154 -1.70 1.38 5.62
N SER A 155 -2.39 2.34 6.23
CA SER A 155 -3.30 3.26 5.55
C SER A 155 -2.93 4.69 5.91
N LEU A 156 -2.53 5.49 4.91
CA LEU A 156 -2.25 6.91 5.06
C LEU A 156 -3.22 7.70 4.20
N ARG A 157 -3.89 8.67 4.80
CA ARG A 157 -4.86 9.50 4.09
C ARG A 157 -4.71 10.98 4.42
N GLY A 158 -4.59 11.81 3.39
CA GLY A 158 -4.51 13.27 3.58
C GLY A 158 -3.22 13.69 4.28
N ILE A 159 -2.09 13.09 3.92
CA ILE A 159 -0.78 13.41 4.52
C ILE A 159 -0.11 14.53 3.74
N ASP A 160 0.46 15.51 4.45
CA ASP A 160 1.33 16.55 3.89
C ASP A 160 2.73 16.42 4.52
N ALA A 161 3.76 16.10 3.76
CA ALA A 161 5.12 15.93 4.27
C ALA A 161 6.16 16.67 3.40
N ASP A 162 7.36 16.96 3.91
CA ASP A 162 8.47 17.32 3.00
C ASP A 162 9.15 16.05 2.47
N GLU A 163 9.33 15.04 3.33
CA GLU A 163 9.82 13.71 2.96
C GLU A 163 8.94 12.60 3.54
N LEU A 164 8.49 11.67 2.68
CA LEU A 164 7.76 10.47 3.08
C LEU A 164 8.50 9.23 2.59
N ASP A 165 8.90 8.38 3.53
CA ASP A 165 9.60 7.12 3.31
C ASP A 165 8.74 5.98 3.91
N VAL A 166 8.33 5.02 3.08
CA VAL A 166 7.45 3.91 3.51
C VAL A 166 8.02 2.59 3.04
N ALA A 167 8.37 1.73 4.00
CA ALA A 167 8.75 0.34 3.79
C ALA A 167 7.63 -0.61 4.28
N SER A 168 7.23 -1.57 3.46
CA SER A 168 6.19 -2.55 3.78
C SER A 168 6.54 -3.94 3.29
N ASP A 169 6.46 -4.93 4.18
CA ASP A 169 6.60 -6.35 3.86
C ASP A 169 5.32 -7.13 4.20
N GLY A 170 4.78 -7.88 3.23
CA GLY A 170 3.79 -8.94 3.44
C GLY A 170 2.32 -8.53 3.61
N ALA A 171 2.01 -7.25 3.79
CA ALA A 171 0.65 -6.75 4.04
C ALA A 171 0.15 -5.76 2.96
N SER A 172 -0.90 -4.99 3.25
CA SER A 172 -1.43 -3.99 2.33
C SER A 172 -0.92 -2.60 2.68
N LEU A 173 -0.46 -1.85 1.68
CA LEU A 173 -0.14 -0.42 1.78
C LEU A 173 -1.17 0.39 0.99
N LYS A 174 -1.78 1.38 1.64
CA LYS A 174 -2.67 2.33 0.99
C LYS A 174 -2.22 3.77 1.26
N LEU A 175 -1.91 4.50 0.19
CA LEU A 175 -1.72 5.95 0.22
C LEU A 175 -2.84 6.62 -0.57
N ASP A 176 -3.55 7.55 0.08
CA ASP A 176 -4.63 8.32 -0.54
C ASP A 176 -4.47 9.80 -0.25
N SER A 177 -4.39 10.62 -1.30
CA SER A 177 -4.34 12.08 -1.18
C SER A 177 -3.13 12.55 -0.36
N VAL A 178 -1.94 12.11 -0.79
CA VAL A 178 -0.66 12.46 -0.18
C VAL A 178 0.02 13.57 -0.97
N LYS A 179 0.48 14.60 -0.26
CA LYS A 179 1.33 15.66 -0.79
C LYS A 179 2.70 15.55 -0.13
N THR A 180 3.76 15.50 -0.93
CA THR A 180 5.12 15.45 -0.41
C THR A 180 6.12 16.25 -1.25
N GLY A 181 7.29 16.55 -0.69
CA GLY A 181 8.46 16.89 -1.48
C GLY A 181 9.00 15.64 -2.17
N LYS A 182 9.50 14.69 -1.37
CA LYS A 182 10.03 13.41 -1.82
C LYS A 182 9.18 12.24 -1.34
N LEU A 183 9.00 11.26 -2.21
CA LEU A 183 8.32 10.01 -1.90
C LEU A 183 9.25 8.83 -2.16
N ALA A 184 9.55 8.03 -1.14
CA ALA A 184 10.24 6.76 -1.27
C ALA A 184 9.30 5.63 -0.82
N LEU A 185 9.11 4.63 -1.68
CA LEU A 185 8.34 3.43 -1.39
C LEU A 185 9.20 2.19 -1.62
N ASP A 186 9.30 1.35 -0.61
CA ASP A 186 9.97 0.05 -0.68
C ASP A 186 9.01 -1.05 -0.23
N CYS A 187 8.59 -1.90 -1.18
CA CYS A 187 7.49 -2.83 -0.97
C CYS A 187 7.87 -4.26 -1.38
N GLU A 188 7.85 -5.19 -0.43
CA GLU A 188 8.04 -6.61 -0.71
C GLU A 188 6.77 -7.38 -0.36
N SER A 189 6.36 -8.31 -1.23
CA SER A 189 5.18 -9.17 -0.99
C SER A 189 3.91 -8.39 -0.58
N THR A 190 3.75 -7.16 -1.08
CA THR A 190 2.78 -6.18 -0.57
C THR A 190 1.71 -5.85 -1.61
N ALA A 191 0.46 -5.72 -1.16
CA ALA A 191 -0.64 -5.20 -1.97
C ALA A 191 -0.69 -3.67 -1.85
N VAL A 192 -0.23 -2.95 -2.87
CA VAL A 192 -0.09 -1.49 -2.85
C VAL A 192 -1.23 -0.81 -3.63
N THR A 193 -1.94 0.10 -2.96
CA THR A 193 -2.90 1.02 -3.59
C THR A 193 -2.47 2.46 -3.36
N LEU A 194 -2.18 3.16 -4.46
CA LEU A 194 -1.77 4.54 -4.47
C LEU A 194 -2.80 5.37 -5.22
N ASN A 195 -3.33 6.40 -4.58
CA ASN A 195 -4.34 7.25 -5.19
C ASN A 195 -4.07 8.73 -4.90
N ASN A 196 -4.12 9.55 -5.93
CA ASN A 196 -4.02 11.01 -5.82
C ASN A 196 -2.75 11.44 -5.07
N LEU A 197 -1.58 11.13 -5.63
CA LEU A 197 -0.29 11.45 -5.05
C LEU A 197 0.34 12.66 -5.77
N ASN A 198 0.91 13.58 -5.00
CA ASN A 198 1.64 14.73 -5.50
C ASN A 198 2.98 14.86 -4.80
N ALA A 199 4.07 14.58 -5.50
CA ALA A 199 5.43 14.70 -4.99
C ALA A 199 6.18 15.78 -5.79
N SER A 200 6.46 16.92 -5.16
CA SER A 200 6.99 18.09 -5.88
C SER A 200 8.44 17.97 -6.36
N ASP A 201 9.18 16.95 -5.89
CA ASP A 201 10.56 16.64 -6.28
C ASP A 201 10.63 15.20 -6.82
N LYS A 202 11.26 14.27 -6.11
CA LYS A 202 11.50 12.91 -6.61
C LYS A 202 10.51 11.89 -6.05
N ILE A 203 10.09 10.95 -6.90
CA ILE A 203 9.41 9.71 -6.51
C ILE A 203 10.35 8.54 -6.80
N GLU A 204 10.65 7.75 -5.77
CA GLU A 204 11.37 6.49 -5.85
C GLU A 204 10.43 5.37 -5.41
N PHE A 205 10.26 4.36 -6.26
CA PHE A 205 9.40 3.23 -5.96
C PHE A 205 10.10 1.93 -6.35
N THR A 206 10.48 1.17 -5.33
CA THR A 206 11.01 -0.19 -5.46
C THR A 206 9.95 -1.19 -5.00
N ALA A 207 9.72 -2.25 -5.79
CA ALA A 207 8.87 -3.33 -5.33
C ALA A 207 9.23 -4.71 -5.89
N SER A 208 9.07 -5.74 -5.06
CA SER A 208 9.20 -7.15 -5.46
C SER A 208 7.98 -7.95 -5.01
N ASP A 209 7.62 -8.97 -5.78
CA ASP A 209 6.55 -9.94 -5.46
C ASP A 209 5.22 -9.28 -5.06
N SER A 210 4.94 -8.11 -5.65
CA SER A 210 3.88 -7.21 -5.21
C SER A 210 2.77 -7.06 -6.24
N THR A 211 1.63 -6.52 -5.80
CA THR A 211 0.57 -6.04 -6.71
C THR A 211 0.35 -4.57 -6.47
N ILE A 212 0.53 -3.75 -7.51
CA ILE A 212 0.49 -2.30 -7.42
C ILE A 212 -0.62 -1.76 -8.30
N ARG A 213 -1.47 -0.91 -7.70
CA ARG A 213 -2.41 -0.05 -8.41
C ARG A 213 -2.13 1.40 -8.10
N LEU A 214 -1.80 2.17 -9.13
CA LEU A 214 -1.48 3.60 -9.02
C LEU A 214 -2.43 4.44 -9.88
N GLU A 215 -3.14 5.36 -9.25
CA GLU A 215 -4.06 6.27 -9.93
C GLU A 215 -3.73 7.70 -9.57
N LYS A 216 -3.50 8.53 -10.59
CA LYS A 216 -3.22 9.97 -10.44
C LYS A 216 -1.97 10.23 -9.61
N LEU A 217 -0.84 10.28 -10.31
CA LEU A 217 0.45 10.69 -9.73
C LEU A 217 0.91 11.94 -10.46
N SER A 218 1.32 12.94 -9.70
CA SER A 218 1.97 14.14 -10.22
C SER A 218 3.30 14.39 -9.51
N GLY A 219 4.31 14.85 -10.24
CA GLY A 219 5.58 15.21 -9.65
C GLY A 219 6.65 15.67 -10.63
N GLU A 220 7.88 15.88 -10.15
CA GLU A 220 8.99 16.27 -11.02
C GLU A 220 9.53 15.05 -11.77
N SER A 221 9.90 13.97 -11.07
CA SER A 221 10.48 12.75 -11.67
C SER A 221 10.01 11.47 -10.98
N LEU A 222 10.06 10.36 -11.73
CA LEU A 222 9.75 9.01 -11.23
C LEU A 222 10.90 8.04 -11.55
N ASP A 223 11.34 7.32 -10.54
CA ASP A 223 12.26 6.18 -10.63
C ASP A 223 11.54 4.94 -10.10
N LEU A 224 11.15 4.04 -11.01
CA LEU A 224 10.35 2.85 -10.70
C LEU A 224 11.15 1.59 -11.00
N THR A 225 11.49 0.83 -9.96
CA THR A 225 12.16 -0.46 -10.08
C THR A 225 11.25 -1.57 -9.57
N ILE A 226 10.81 -2.48 -10.43
CA ILE A 226 9.93 -3.57 -10.02
C ILE A 226 10.38 -4.95 -10.53
N SER A 227 10.17 -5.98 -9.73
CA SER A 227 10.42 -7.38 -10.10
C SER A 227 9.28 -8.28 -9.66
N SER A 228 8.98 -9.33 -10.43
CA SER A 228 7.94 -10.32 -10.09
C SER A 228 6.58 -9.70 -9.72
N THR A 229 6.26 -8.55 -10.32
CA THR A 229 5.21 -7.65 -9.85
C THR A 229 4.13 -7.44 -10.91
N THR A 230 2.88 -7.33 -10.47
CA THR A 230 1.78 -6.84 -11.31
C THR A 230 1.59 -5.35 -11.05
N PHE A 231 1.84 -4.52 -12.05
CA PHE A 231 1.75 -3.06 -11.95
C PHE A 231 0.67 -2.53 -12.90
N ASN A 232 -0.32 -1.82 -12.34
CA ASN A 232 -1.38 -1.16 -13.10
C ASN A 232 -1.44 0.31 -12.72
N ALA A 233 -1.23 1.19 -13.69
CA ALA A 233 -1.18 2.63 -13.46
C ALA A 233 -1.98 3.44 -14.49
N SER A 234 -2.49 4.60 -14.03
CA SER A 234 -3.19 5.56 -14.88
C SER A 234 -3.05 6.99 -14.36
N GLY A 235 -2.97 7.94 -15.31
CA GLY A 235 -2.95 9.38 -15.00
C GLY A 235 -1.65 9.82 -14.32
N LEU A 236 -0.50 9.42 -14.88
CA LEU A 236 0.80 9.88 -14.42
C LEU A 236 1.18 11.16 -15.17
N THR A 237 1.53 12.22 -14.45
CA THR A 237 1.97 13.50 -15.03
C THR A 237 3.27 13.94 -14.35
N LEU A 238 4.37 13.75 -15.04
CA LEU A 238 5.71 14.08 -14.57
C LEU A 238 6.28 15.21 -15.42
N ILE A 239 7.01 16.13 -14.79
CA ILE A 239 7.56 17.31 -15.48
C ILE A 239 8.84 16.96 -16.23
N SER A 240 9.67 16.09 -15.66
CA SER A 240 11.01 15.77 -16.15
C SER A 240 11.11 14.34 -16.68
N ASP A 241 11.89 13.49 -16.01
CA ASP A 241 12.22 12.15 -16.46
C ASP A 241 11.39 11.09 -15.73
N THR A 242 11.07 10.03 -16.44
CA THR A 242 10.49 8.80 -15.90
C THR A 242 11.38 7.63 -16.27
N ARG A 243 11.94 6.97 -15.27
CA ARG A 243 12.73 5.74 -15.41
C ARG A 243 11.95 4.54 -14.91
N ILE A 244 11.91 3.49 -15.72
CA ILE A 244 11.24 2.24 -15.39
C ILE A 244 12.25 1.11 -15.60
N THR A 245 12.54 0.35 -14.55
CA THR A 245 13.29 -0.90 -14.62
C THR A 245 12.35 -2.01 -14.17
N ALA A 246 12.10 -2.99 -15.05
CA ALA A 246 11.10 -4.02 -14.79
C ALA A 246 11.56 -5.42 -15.21
N SER A 247 11.38 -6.41 -14.33
CA SER A 247 11.65 -7.83 -14.62
C SER A 247 10.52 -8.73 -14.13
N ASP A 248 10.28 -9.82 -14.86
CA ASP A 248 9.28 -10.85 -14.57
C ASP A 248 7.90 -10.31 -14.22
N CYS A 249 7.47 -9.26 -14.93
CA CYS A 249 6.34 -8.45 -14.53
C CYS A 249 5.18 -8.44 -15.54
N THR A 250 4.00 -8.08 -15.05
CA THR A 250 2.88 -7.63 -15.89
C THR A 250 2.68 -6.15 -15.63
N PHE A 251 3.06 -5.32 -16.59
CA PHE A 251 3.07 -3.87 -16.48
C PHE A 251 2.05 -3.24 -17.43
N SER A 252 1.16 -2.43 -16.89
CA SER A 252 0.19 -1.66 -17.66
C SER A 252 0.17 -0.20 -17.19
N LEU A 253 0.51 0.72 -18.08
CA LEU A 253 0.43 2.17 -17.85
C LEU A 253 -0.38 2.82 -18.96
N SER A 254 -1.57 3.26 -18.63
CA SER A 254 -2.57 3.70 -19.61
C SER A 254 -2.49 5.17 -20.01
N SER A 255 -1.81 6.00 -19.20
CA SER A 255 -1.61 7.42 -19.48
C SER A 255 -0.43 7.92 -18.67
N LEU A 256 0.65 8.24 -19.37
CA LEU A 256 1.85 8.90 -18.88
C LEU A 256 2.09 10.17 -19.70
N THR A 257 2.27 11.30 -19.03
CA THR A 257 2.85 12.50 -19.62
C THR A 257 4.17 12.76 -18.91
N THR A 258 5.25 12.85 -19.68
CA THR A 258 6.61 13.08 -19.17
C THR A 258 7.47 13.72 -20.24
N ASN A 259 8.60 14.34 -19.91
CA ASN A 259 9.51 14.86 -20.93
C ASN A 259 10.34 13.72 -21.54
N THR A 260 10.95 12.91 -20.68
CA THR A 260 11.75 11.74 -21.06
C THR A 260 11.16 10.48 -20.42
N LEU A 261 11.00 9.44 -21.22
CA LEU A 261 10.71 8.08 -20.78
C LEU A 261 11.91 7.20 -21.11
N ASP A 262 12.52 6.62 -20.09
CA ASP A 262 13.54 5.57 -20.22
C ASP A 262 13.00 4.29 -19.56
N ALA A 263 12.84 3.22 -20.33
CA ALA A 263 12.36 1.94 -19.81
C ALA A 263 13.30 0.79 -20.17
N GLU A 264 13.77 0.07 -19.15
CA GLU A 264 14.57 -1.15 -19.25
C GLU A 264 13.73 -2.34 -18.78
N ILE A 265 13.50 -3.30 -19.68
CA ILE A 265 12.61 -4.43 -19.46
C ILE A 265 13.37 -5.73 -19.71
N GLU A 266 13.60 -6.52 -18.67
CA GLU A 266 14.36 -7.77 -18.77
C GLU A 266 13.49 -8.97 -19.16
N SER A 267 12.23 -8.98 -18.74
CA SER A 267 11.27 -10.04 -19.05
C SER A 267 9.84 -9.62 -18.67
N GLY A 268 8.85 -10.25 -19.32
CA GLY A 268 7.44 -10.08 -18.98
C GLY A 268 6.61 -9.36 -20.06
N PHE A 269 5.49 -8.78 -19.63
CA PHE A 269 4.52 -8.13 -20.51
C PHE A 269 4.39 -6.65 -20.15
N LEU A 270 4.72 -5.77 -21.09
CA LEU A 270 4.59 -4.33 -20.95
C LEU A 270 3.53 -3.78 -21.90
N THR A 271 2.58 -3.03 -21.37
CA THR A 271 1.70 -2.14 -22.14
C THR A 271 1.85 -0.72 -21.61
N LEU A 272 2.32 0.19 -22.45
CA LEU A 272 2.61 1.57 -22.05
C LEU A 272 1.99 2.56 -23.04
N SER A 273 1.31 3.57 -22.52
CA SER A 273 0.74 4.68 -23.26
C SER A 273 1.35 5.98 -22.76
N ALA A 274 2.11 6.67 -23.60
CA ALA A 274 2.88 7.85 -23.22
C ALA A 274 2.80 9.00 -24.22
N ASP A 275 2.75 10.21 -23.67
CA ASP A 275 3.10 11.46 -24.33
C ASP A 275 4.44 11.93 -23.78
N SER A 276 5.50 11.76 -24.57
CA SER A 276 6.84 12.23 -24.21
C SER A 276 7.62 12.73 -25.41
N ILE A 277 8.56 13.64 -25.17
CA ILE A 277 9.43 14.17 -26.23
C ILE A 277 10.46 13.12 -26.63
N LYS A 278 11.00 12.41 -25.64
CA LYS A 278 11.97 11.33 -25.86
C LYS A 278 11.50 10.05 -25.18
N THR A 279 11.45 8.97 -25.93
CA THR A 279 11.17 7.62 -25.44
C THR A 279 12.32 6.69 -25.79
N ASN A 280 12.94 6.08 -24.79
CA ASN A 280 13.94 5.02 -24.94
C ASN A 280 13.38 3.73 -24.31
N ILE A 281 13.32 2.65 -25.08
CA ILE A 281 12.92 1.33 -24.58
C ILE A 281 14.03 0.33 -24.91
N ASP A 282 14.63 -0.23 -23.86
CA ASP A 282 15.53 -1.36 -23.96
C ASP A 282 14.82 -2.59 -23.41
N ALA A 283 14.64 -3.62 -24.23
CA ALA A 283 13.88 -4.81 -23.90
C ALA A 283 14.62 -6.08 -24.26
N VAL A 284 14.72 -7.00 -23.30
CA VAL A 284 15.24 -8.36 -23.42
C VAL A 284 14.10 -9.32 -23.09
N ASP A 285 13.96 -10.43 -23.83
CA ASP A 285 13.01 -11.52 -23.54
C ASP A 285 11.58 -11.08 -23.15
N ALA A 286 11.11 -9.96 -23.72
CA ALA A 286 9.88 -9.29 -23.29
C ALA A 286 8.89 -9.09 -24.45
N MET A 287 7.62 -8.96 -24.07
CA MET A 287 6.56 -8.54 -24.98
C MET A 287 6.14 -7.10 -24.63
N VAL A 288 6.43 -6.17 -25.54
CA VAL A 288 6.20 -4.74 -25.35
C VAL A 288 5.15 -4.23 -26.33
N THR A 289 4.10 -3.61 -25.80
CA THR A 289 3.13 -2.81 -26.56
C THR A 289 3.23 -1.36 -26.14
N LEU A 290 3.64 -0.50 -27.07
CA LEU A 290 3.78 0.93 -26.87
C LEU A 290 2.69 1.68 -27.63
N ILE A 291 2.08 2.66 -26.99
CA ILE A 291 1.13 3.60 -27.59
C ILE A 291 1.71 4.99 -27.36
N LEU A 292 2.08 5.68 -28.44
CA LEU A 292 2.66 7.02 -28.36
C LEU A 292 1.66 8.07 -28.82
N ALA A 293 1.69 9.21 -28.13
CA ALA A 293 0.99 10.40 -28.57
C ALA A 293 1.52 10.86 -29.93
N GLY A 294 0.64 11.04 -30.90
CA GLY A 294 0.91 11.78 -32.13
C GLY A 294 0.76 10.90 -33.35
N THR A 295 1.52 11.23 -34.38
CA THR A 295 1.61 10.47 -35.61
C THR A 295 3.02 9.92 -35.78
N GLU A 296 3.18 8.85 -36.56
CA GLU A 296 4.51 8.30 -36.87
C GLU A 296 5.45 9.34 -37.50
N SER A 297 4.92 10.37 -38.18
CA SER A 297 5.74 11.46 -38.74
C SER A 297 6.35 12.40 -37.72
N ASP A 298 5.85 12.38 -36.50
CA ASP A 298 6.34 13.25 -35.44
C ASP A 298 7.64 12.71 -34.83
N TYR A 299 8.00 11.45 -35.12
CA TYR A 299 9.12 10.74 -34.48
C TYR A 299 10.31 10.50 -35.41
N THR A 300 11.50 10.79 -34.90
CA THR A 300 12.75 10.18 -35.33
C THR A 300 12.89 8.85 -34.60
N ILE A 301 12.99 7.75 -35.33
CA ILE A 301 12.96 6.38 -34.83
C ILE A 301 14.31 5.72 -35.07
N SER A 302 15.00 5.38 -33.98
CA SER A 302 16.19 4.53 -33.96
C SER A 302 15.81 3.14 -33.45
N LEU A 303 16.22 2.10 -34.16
CA LEU A 303 15.91 0.72 -33.83
C LEU A 303 17.15 -0.15 -34.00
N ASP A 304 17.63 -0.68 -32.88
CA ASP A 304 18.57 -1.78 -32.81
C ASP A 304 17.84 -3.05 -32.37
N LYS A 305 18.06 -4.16 -33.08
CA LYS A 305 17.37 -5.40 -32.77
C LYS A 305 18.17 -6.66 -33.09
N THR A 306 18.12 -7.61 -32.17
CA THR A 306 18.67 -8.97 -32.29
C THR A 306 17.55 -9.97 -32.04
N ASP A 307 17.32 -10.88 -32.99
CA ASP A 307 16.31 -11.95 -32.90
C ASP A 307 14.90 -11.50 -32.45
N SER A 308 14.53 -10.26 -32.77
CA SER A 308 13.30 -9.61 -32.29
C SER A 308 12.31 -9.25 -33.41
N LEU A 309 11.02 -9.25 -33.06
CA LEU A 309 9.93 -8.78 -33.92
C LEU A 309 9.57 -7.33 -33.59
N SER A 310 9.35 -6.51 -34.61
CA SER A 310 8.88 -5.13 -34.47
C SER A 310 8.01 -4.76 -35.67
N ASN A 311 6.94 -4.00 -35.43
CA ASN A 311 6.03 -3.52 -36.48
C ASN A 311 6.40 -2.11 -37.01
N ILE A 312 7.47 -1.50 -36.49
CA ILE A 312 7.95 -0.18 -36.94
C ILE A 312 9.32 -0.28 -37.63
N SER A 313 9.70 0.76 -38.36
CA SER A 313 10.98 0.84 -39.07
C SER A 313 11.73 2.12 -38.68
N PRO A 314 13.08 2.12 -38.76
CA PRO A 314 13.87 3.33 -38.53
C PRO A 314 13.43 4.47 -39.45
N ARG A 315 13.51 5.69 -38.92
CA ARG A 315 13.09 6.90 -39.63
C ARG A 315 13.79 8.12 -39.06
N ASP A 316 14.07 9.09 -39.93
CA ASP A 316 14.55 10.42 -39.54
C ASP A 316 13.50 11.52 -39.74
N GLY A 317 13.71 12.64 -39.06
CA GLY A 317 13.05 13.92 -39.38
C GLY A 317 11.81 14.25 -38.55
N GLY A 318 11.54 13.50 -37.49
CA GLY A 318 10.55 13.88 -36.48
C GLY A 318 11.11 14.87 -35.46
N PHE A 319 10.22 15.55 -34.75
CA PHE A 319 10.56 16.47 -33.65
C PHE A 319 10.52 15.81 -32.27
N ARG A 320 10.06 14.55 -32.20
CA ARG A 320 10.15 13.64 -31.05
C ARG A 320 11.14 12.52 -31.35
N GLU A 321 11.61 11.84 -30.31
CA GLU A 321 12.60 10.77 -30.42
C GLU A 321 12.04 9.45 -29.85
N LEU A 322 12.20 8.38 -30.61
CA LEU A 322 11.95 7.00 -30.18
C LEU A 322 13.21 6.17 -30.44
N THR A 323 13.83 5.68 -29.38
CA THR A 323 14.99 4.78 -29.45
C THR A 323 14.59 3.42 -28.90
N LEU A 324 14.89 2.36 -29.64
CA LEU A 324 14.57 0.99 -29.25
C LEU A 324 15.83 0.11 -29.33
N GLY A 325 16.16 -0.56 -28.23
CA GLY A 325 17.09 -1.69 -28.18
C GLY A 325 16.33 -2.97 -27.85
N LEU A 326 16.25 -3.92 -28.80
CA LEU A 326 15.43 -5.13 -28.63
C LEU A 326 16.27 -6.40 -28.78
N GLU A 327 16.26 -7.27 -27.78
CA GLU A 327 16.88 -8.59 -27.82
C GLU A 327 15.85 -9.67 -27.50
N SER A 328 15.71 -10.67 -28.39
CA SER A 328 14.76 -11.80 -28.24
C SER A 328 13.32 -11.39 -27.87
N SER A 329 12.90 -10.20 -28.30
CA SER A 329 11.67 -9.54 -27.84
C SER A 329 10.62 -9.40 -28.94
N SER A 330 9.36 -9.24 -28.53
CA SER A 330 8.24 -8.92 -29.43
C SER A 330 7.72 -7.53 -29.14
N PHE A 331 7.93 -6.61 -30.08
CA PHE A 331 7.58 -5.21 -29.93
C PHE A 331 6.46 -4.79 -30.90
N SER A 332 5.51 -4.01 -30.39
CA SER A 332 4.44 -3.41 -31.18
C SER A 332 4.23 -1.96 -30.74
N CYS A 333 4.35 -1.01 -31.67
CA CYS A 333 4.04 0.39 -31.43
C CYS A 333 2.82 0.83 -32.23
N LYS A 334 1.98 1.67 -31.61
CA LYS A 334 0.89 2.40 -32.25
C LYS A 334 1.01 3.88 -31.93
N PHE A 335 0.59 4.70 -32.87
CA PHE A 335 0.46 6.15 -32.69
C PHE A 335 -1.02 6.47 -32.60
N ASP A 336 -1.45 7.18 -31.57
CA ASP A 336 -2.87 7.38 -31.27
C ASP A 336 -3.51 8.58 -32.03
N GLY A 337 -2.69 9.36 -32.74
CA GLY A 337 -3.12 10.56 -33.47
C GLY A 337 -3.38 11.77 -32.58
N SER A 338 -3.19 11.66 -31.26
CA SER A 338 -3.35 12.75 -30.31
C SER A 338 -2.05 13.54 -30.18
N GLY A 339 -2.06 14.87 -30.23
CA GLY A 339 -0.79 15.61 -30.16
C GLY A 339 -0.99 17.10 -30.01
N ILE A 340 -0.08 17.71 -29.27
CA ILE A 340 0.01 19.16 -29.04
C ILE A 340 0.33 19.85 -30.37
N CYS A 341 -0.57 20.74 -30.83
CA CYS A 341 -0.22 21.79 -31.79
C CYS A 341 0.53 22.92 -31.07
#